data_AF-A0A2G3LEE7-F1
#
_entry.id   AF-A0A2G3LEE7-F1
#
_cell.length_a   1.000
_cell.length_b   1.000
_cell.length_c   1.000
_cell.angle_alpha   90.00
_cell.angle_beta   90.00
_cell.angle_gamma   90.00
#
_symmetry.space_group_name_H-M   'P 1'
#
loop_
_entity.id
_entity.type
_entity.pdbx_description
1 polymer ?
#
loop_
_entity_poly.entity_id
_entity_poly.type
_entity_poly.pdbx_seq_one_letter_code
_entity_poly.pdbx_strand_id
1 'polypeptide(L)'
;MNTVPRFAPANDRVLLLAATAQAFKVAATTIAAPASIDFTAGLVNMQGQVAFTASNASVLTRVGNVATLAYAGMVGDSVTVTASIVADGLTYTASQTVSKIFDGVTGNSARICYSKTSLLSLASAPATLSTQGATSYPPIDTWGAGTVWEGSPPLFGAGESLYRSDGVFNPASGTTKWSAPYLNALKVGQLSAISADLGKVTAGDIYSATLHGGAGYPTNNYSWPSNGGSGFHLSSQGLLIGNINVPGGFFQLSSTGYFEMPGLTVTPGGAEVAPIARFSGELVAAKGSFRGELVAATGTFGLIRSATSGQRTEYDSNGIRIYNAAGNLIVRLGVW
;
A
#
# COMPACT_ATOMS: atom_id res chain seq x y z
N MET A 1 -57.58 -33.12 80.03
CA MET A 1 -56.70 -33.50 78.90
C MET A 1 -56.75 -32.34 77.91
N ASN A 2 -55.78 -31.43 77.95
CA ASN A 2 -55.79 -30.20 77.16
C ASN A 2 -54.63 -30.25 76.16
N THR A 3 -54.90 -30.79 74.96
CA THR A 3 -53.95 -30.80 73.85
C THR A 3 -54.10 -29.49 73.08
N VAL A 4 -53.59 -28.40 73.64
CA VAL A 4 -53.46 -27.14 72.89
C VAL A 4 -52.27 -27.30 71.92
N PRO A 5 -52.44 -27.07 70.62
CA PRO A 5 -51.32 -27.02 69.70
C PRO A 5 -50.42 -25.84 70.11
N ARG A 6 -49.19 -26.12 70.53
CA ARG A 6 -48.16 -25.08 70.65
C ARG A 6 -47.72 -24.73 69.23
N PHE A 7 -48.20 -23.61 68.70
CA PHE A 7 -47.62 -23.02 67.51
C PHE A 7 -46.20 -22.57 67.84
N ALA A 8 -45.20 -23.20 67.21
CA ALA A 8 -43.84 -22.69 67.22
C ALA A 8 -43.79 -21.42 66.34
N PRO A 9 -43.09 -20.35 66.76
CA PRO A 9 -42.91 -19.18 65.91
C PRO A 9 -42.24 -19.57 64.59
N ALA A 10 -42.61 -18.88 63.51
CA ALA A 10 -42.00 -19.09 62.20
C ALA A 10 -40.51 -18.71 62.27
N ASN A 11 -39.64 -19.69 62.05
CA ASN A 11 -38.21 -19.45 61.91
C ASN A 11 -37.87 -19.43 60.42
N ASP A 12 -37.30 -18.33 59.93
CA ASP A 12 -36.76 -18.28 58.58
C ASP A 12 -35.63 -19.31 58.45
N ARG A 13 -35.71 -20.14 57.41
CA ARG A 13 -34.75 -21.19 57.09
C ARG A 13 -34.03 -20.86 55.81
N VAL A 14 -32.72 -21.07 55.80
CA VAL A 14 -31.87 -20.79 54.63
C VAL A 14 -30.82 -21.87 54.48
N LEU A 15 -30.67 -22.35 53.25
CA LEU A 15 -29.50 -23.10 52.80
C LEU A 15 -28.55 -22.14 52.09
N LEU A 16 -27.33 -22.03 52.61
CA LEU A 16 -26.24 -21.27 51.98
C LEU A 16 -25.23 -22.23 51.38
N LEU A 17 -24.62 -21.85 50.26
CA LEU A 17 -23.56 -22.63 49.63
C LEU A 17 -22.35 -21.74 49.37
N ALA A 18 -21.26 -21.99 50.09
CA ALA A 18 -19.99 -21.29 49.90
C ALA A 18 -19.01 -22.19 49.16
N ALA A 19 -18.35 -21.67 48.11
CA ALA A 19 -17.29 -22.36 47.39
C ALA A 19 -15.93 -21.71 47.71
N THR A 20 -14.88 -22.51 47.88
CA THR A 20 -13.53 -21.97 48.16
C THR A 20 -12.90 -21.25 46.96
N ALA A 21 -13.36 -21.55 45.74
CA ALA A 21 -13.08 -20.80 44.53
C ALA A 21 -14.23 -20.96 43.52
N GLN A 22 -14.26 -20.11 42.50
CA GLN A 22 -15.25 -20.19 41.40
C GLN A 22 -14.64 -20.71 40.09
N ALA A 23 -13.34 -20.97 40.07
CA ALA A 23 -12.67 -21.46 38.87
C ALA A 23 -11.41 -22.27 39.19
N PHE A 24 -11.11 -23.22 38.30
CA PHE A 24 -9.79 -23.82 38.17
C PHE A 24 -9.00 -23.02 37.13
N LYS A 25 -7.95 -22.33 37.56
CA LYS A 25 -6.99 -21.74 36.62
C LYS A 25 -6.01 -22.80 36.21
N VAL A 26 -5.99 -23.14 34.92
CA VAL A 26 -5.11 -24.13 34.34
C VAL A 26 -4.01 -23.37 33.62
N ALA A 27 -2.82 -23.36 34.22
CA ALA A 27 -1.65 -22.79 33.57
C ALA A 27 -1.35 -23.53 32.27
N ALA A 28 -0.62 -22.90 31.35
CA ALA A 28 -0.18 -23.54 30.10
C ALA A 28 0.62 -24.85 30.34
N THR A 29 1.14 -25.05 31.55
CA THR A 29 1.85 -26.25 32.02
C THR A 29 0.92 -27.34 32.60
N THR A 30 -0.40 -27.24 32.35
CA THR A 30 -1.49 -28.19 32.69
C THR A 30 -1.79 -28.44 34.16
N ILE A 31 -1.13 -27.73 35.08
CA ILE A 31 -1.45 -27.79 36.51
C ILE A 31 -2.60 -26.82 36.81
N ALA A 32 -3.67 -27.35 37.42
CA ALA A 32 -4.81 -26.55 37.87
C ALA A 32 -4.58 -25.98 39.28
N ALA A 33 -4.93 -24.71 39.48
CA ALA A 33 -4.94 -24.04 40.76
C ALA A 33 -6.33 -23.42 41.05
N PRO A 34 -6.98 -23.74 42.18
CA PRO A 34 -6.58 -24.75 43.17
C PRO A 34 -6.70 -26.19 42.63
N ALA A 35 -6.14 -27.20 43.30
CA ALA A 35 -6.28 -28.60 42.85
C ALA A 35 -7.71 -29.17 43.07
N SER A 36 -8.43 -28.60 44.05
CA SER A 36 -9.81 -28.91 44.38
C SER A 36 -10.55 -27.68 44.89
N ILE A 37 -11.87 -27.70 44.79
CA ILE A 37 -12.78 -26.68 45.28
C ILE A 37 -13.76 -27.35 46.23
N ASP A 38 -13.88 -26.82 47.44
CA ASP A 38 -14.80 -27.30 48.46
C ASP A 38 -16.04 -26.42 48.47
N PHE A 39 -17.20 -27.08 48.53
CA PHE A 39 -18.52 -26.50 48.63
C PHE A 39 -19.10 -26.81 50.01
N THR A 40 -19.16 -25.80 50.87
CA THR A 40 -19.65 -25.93 52.25
C THR A 40 -21.09 -25.45 52.32
N ALA A 41 -21.99 -26.36 52.68
CA ALA A 41 -23.39 -26.02 52.91
C ALA A 41 -23.60 -25.51 54.34
N GLY A 42 -24.05 -24.26 54.46
CA GLY A 42 -24.46 -23.64 55.71
C GLY A 42 -25.97 -23.77 55.92
N LEU A 43 -26.37 -24.25 57.09
CA LEU A 43 -27.77 -24.41 57.46
C LEU A 43 -28.14 -23.39 58.54
N VAL A 44 -29.16 -22.56 58.27
CA VAL A 44 -29.68 -21.57 59.23
C VAL A 44 -31.07 -22.02 59.70
N ASN A 45 -31.25 -22.18 61.02
CA ASN A 45 -32.50 -22.63 61.66
C ASN A 45 -33.05 -23.98 61.16
N MET A 46 -32.15 -24.82 60.65
CA MET A 46 -32.45 -26.16 60.13
C MET A 46 -31.23 -27.06 60.37
N GLN A 47 -31.45 -28.36 60.50
CA GLN A 47 -30.40 -29.35 60.72
C GLN A 47 -30.63 -30.54 59.81
N GLY A 48 -29.56 -31.23 59.45
CA GLY A 48 -29.63 -32.44 58.64
C GLY A 48 -28.50 -32.54 57.64
N GLN A 49 -28.61 -33.58 56.83
CA GLN A 49 -27.62 -33.95 55.83
C GLN A 49 -28.01 -33.36 54.47
N VAL A 50 -27.16 -32.50 53.91
CA VAL A 50 -27.42 -31.82 52.62
C VAL A 50 -27.08 -32.74 51.46
N ALA A 51 -27.97 -32.92 50.48
CA ALA A 51 -27.65 -33.61 49.24
C ALA A 51 -26.88 -32.68 48.28
N PHE A 52 -25.88 -33.20 47.58
CA PHE A 52 -25.14 -32.45 46.57
C PHE A 52 -25.26 -33.16 45.23
N THR A 53 -25.48 -32.38 44.17
CA THR A 53 -25.50 -32.86 42.79
C THR A 53 -24.65 -31.96 41.91
N ALA A 54 -24.00 -32.55 40.91
CA ALA A 54 -23.35 -31.81 39.82
C ALA A 54 -24.30 -31.78 38.62
N SER A 55 -24.27 -30.70 37.84
CA SER A 55 -25.07 -30.55 36.61
C SER A 55 -24.64 -31.48 35.47
N ASN A 56 -23.56 -32.24 35.64
CA ASN A 56 -23.02 -33.20 34.68
C ASN A 56 -22.38 -34.37 35.45
N ALA A 57 -21.65 -35.26 34.75
CA ALA A 57 -21.00 -36.43 35.33
C ALA A 57 -19.77 -36.12 36.23
N SER A 58 -19.56 -34.87 36.66
CA SER A 58 -18.48 -34.51 37.57
C SER A 58 -18.62 -35.23 38.91
N VAL A 59 -17.49 -35.73 39.42
CA VAL A 59 -17.43 -36.50 40.67
C VAL A 59 -17.25 -35.55 41.84
N LEU A 60 -18.16 -35.63 42.81
CA LEU A 60 -18.08 -34.93 44.08
C LEU A 60 -17.74 -35.93 45.19
N THR A 61 -16.66 -35.67 45.93
CA THR A 61 -16.35 -36.42 47.15
C THR A 61 -16.99 -35.70 48.33
N ARG A 62 -17.67 -36.43 49.21
CA ARG A 62 -18.46 -35.82 50.28
C ARG A 62 -17.93 -36.17 51.66
N VAL A 63 -17.80 -35.16 52.51
CA VAL A 63 -17.54 -35.32 53.95
C VAL A 63 -18.50 -34.40 54.73
N GLY A 64 -19.51 -34.98 55.39
CA GLY A 64 -20.52 -34.20 56.12
C GLY A 64 -21.33 -33.29 55.18
N ASN A 65 -21.39 -32.00 55.49
CA ASN A 65 -22.04 -30.96 54.67
C ASN A 65 -21.03 -30.21 53.78
N VAL A 66 -19.91 -30.85 53.45
CA VAL A 66 -18.93 -30.38 52.48
C VAL A 66 -18.87 -31.34 51.30
N ALA A 67 -18.96 -30.82 50.08
CA ALA A 67 -18.68 -31.54 48.85
C ALA A 67 -17.42 -30.97 48.19
N THR A 68 -16.49 -31.83 47.81
CA THR A 68 -15.22 -31.47 47.17
C THR A 68 -15.26 -31.88 45.71
N LEU A 69 -15.01 -30.92 44.82
CA LEU A 69 -14.77 -31.15 43.40
C LEU A 69 -13.27 -31.05 43.16
N ALA A 70 -12.62 -32.14 42.77
CA ALA A 70 -11.24 -32.10 42.28
C ALA A 70 -11.21 -31.72 40.79
N TYR A 71 -10.17 -31.02 40.33
CA TYR A 71 -10.02 -30.69 38.91
C TYR A 71 -10.11 -31.93 38.00
N ALA A 72 -9.46 -33.03 38.40
CA ALA A 72 -9.48 -34.29 37.66
C ALA A 72 -10.87 -34.98 37.67
N GLY A 73 -11.71 -34.69 38.67
CA GLY A 73 -13.07 -35.19 38.77
C GLY A 73 -14.10 -34.31 38.05
N MET A 74 -13.72 -33.12 37.56
CA MET A 74 -14.60 -32.22 36.84
C MET A 74 -14.69 -32.59 35.36
N VAL A 75 -15.88 -32.99 34.93
CA VAL A 75 -16.21 -33.29 33.52
C VAL A 75 -16.64 -31.99 32.83
N GLY A 76 -16.07 -31.72 31.64
CA GLY A 76 -16.30 -30.49 30.89
C GLY A 76 -15.57 -29.25 31.47
N ASP A 77 -15.87 -28.09 30.90
CA ASP A 77 -15.23 -26.81 31.26
C ASP A 77 -16.07 -25.95 32.22
N SER A 78 -17.31 -26.33 32.47
CA SER A 78 -18.17 -25.70 33.47
C SER A 78 -19.07 -26.73 34.13
N VAL A 79 -19.26 -26.60 35.45
CA VAL A 79 -20.15 -27.45 36.25
C VAL A 79 -20.88 -26.59 37.27
N THR A 80 -22.17 -26.84 37.45
CA THR A 80 -22.95 -26.24 38.53
C THR A 80 -23.17 -27.29 39.62
N VAL A 81 -22.71 -27.00 40.83
CA VAL A 81 -22.94 -27.82 42.01
C VAL A 81 -24.17 -27.28 42.73
N THR A 82 -25.15 -28.13 42.96
CA THR A 82 -26.40 -27.79 43.66
C THR A 82 -26.48 -28.55 44.98
N ALA A 83 -26.63 -27.82 46.06
CA ALA A 83 -26.96 -28.31 47.38
C ALA A 83 -28.49 -28.31 47.57
N SER A 84 -29.05 -29.37 48.16
CA SER A 84 -30.48 -29.50 48.41
C SER A 84 -30.75 -30.19 49.74
N ILE A 85 -31.77 -29.75 50.46
CA ILE A 85 -32.26 -30.40 51.68
C ILE A 85 -33.76 -30.18 51.83
N VAL A 86 -34.46 -31.20 52.33
CA VAL A 86 -35.89 -31.11 52.65
C VAL A 86 -36.03 -30.88 54.15
N ALA A 87 -36.75 -29.82 54.53
CA ALA A 87 -37.05 -29.50 55.92
C ALA A 87 -38.52 -29.06 56.01
N ASP A 88 -39.29 -29.72 56.89
CA ASP A 88 -40.74 -29.53 57.08
C ASP A 88 -41.55 -29.60 55.77
N GLY A 89 -41.13 -30.46 54.84
CA GLY A 89 -41.81 -30.66 53.55
C GLY A 89 -41.47 -29.63 52.46
N LEU A 90 -40.61 -28.63 52.75
CA LEU A 90 -40.08 -27.71 51.74
C LEU A 90 -38.64 -28.09 51.35
N THR A 91 -38.34 -28.01 50.05
CA THR A 91 -37.00 -28.19 49.51
C THR A 91 -36.27 -26.87 49.43
N TYR A 92 -35.12 -26.77 50.10
CA TYR A 92 -34.23 -25.62 50.04
C TYR A 92 -33.07 -25.97 49.11
N THR A 93 -32.76 -25.09 48.15
CA THR A 93 -31.67 -25.29 47.19
C THR A 93 -30.73 -24.09 47.17
N ALA A 94 -29.45 -24.36 46.94
CA ALA A 94 -28.44 -23.35 46.66
C ALA A 94 -27.45 -23.92 45.63
N SER A 95 -27.00 -23.09 44.68
CA SER A 95 -26.16 -23.56 43.59
C SER A 95 -24.96 -22.64 43.38
N GLN A 96 -23.83 -23.21 42.99
CA GLN A 96 -22.60 -22.51 42.65
C GLN A 96 -22.02 -23.10 41.37
N THR A 97 -21.62 -22.26 40.42
CA THR A 97 -20.98 -22.67 39.17
C THR A 97 -19.47 -22.51 39.26
N VAL A 98 -18.76 -23.53 38.81
CA VAL A 98 -17.29 -23.54 38.69
C VAL A 98 -16.90 -23.76 37.24
N SER A 99 -15.91 -23.03 36.76
CA SER A 99 -15.39 -23.15 35.39
C SER A 99 -13.89 -23.43 35.33
N LYS A 100 -13.42 -24.06 34.26
CA LYS A 100 -12.00 -24.16 33.93
C LYS A 100 -11.62 -22.94 33.10
N ILE A 101 -10.54 -22.27 33.49
CA ILE A 101 -9.97 -21.13 32.75
C ILE A 101 -8.57 -21.54 32.34
N PHE A 102 -8.34 -21.69 31.04
CA PHE A 102 -7.05 -22.04 30.49
C PHE A 102 -6.28 -20.79 30.10
N ASP A 103 -5.02 -20.70 30.52
CA ASP A 103 -4.11 -19.70 29.97
C ASP A 103 -3.78 -20.06 28.51
N GLY A 104 -3.83 -19.08 27.61
CA GLY A 104 -3.41 -19.26 26.23
C GLY A 104 -1.91 -19.54 26.10
N VAL A 105 -1.50 -20.27 25.07
CA VAL A 105 -0.08 -20.43 24.75
C VAL A 105 0.43 -19.13 24.12
N THR A 106 1.62 -18.66 24.52
CA THR A 106 2.27 -17.53 23.86
C THR A 106 2.41 -17.81 22.36
N GLY A 107 1.87 -16.93 21.52
CA GLY A 107 1.94 -17.08 20.07
C GLY A 107 3.35 -16.85 19.51
N ASN A 108 3.58 -17.31 18.28
CA ASN A 108 4.80 -17.01 17.55
C ASN A 108 4.96 -15.50 17.35
N SER A 109 6.19 -15.00 17.33
CA SER A 109 6.50 -13.58 17.14
C SER A 109 7.44 -13.36 15.96
N ALA A 110 7.25 -12.27 15.23
CA ALA A 110 8.15 -11.88 14.14
C ALA A 110 9.52 -11.42 14.67
N ARG A 111 10.55 -11.73 13.91
CA ARG A 111 11.95 -11.31 14.12
C ARG A 111 12.49 -10.77 12.80
N ILE A 112 13.38 -9.80 12.91
CA ILE A 112 14.04 -9.17 11.76
C ILE A 112 15.50 -8.99 12.14
N CYS A 113 16.41 -9.23 11.21
CA CYS A 113 17.80 -8.86 11.35
C CYS A 113 18.35 -8.32 10.04
N TYR A 114 19.45 -7.59 10.15
CA TYR A 114 20.11 -6.91 9.06
C TYR A 114 21.58 -7.26 9.03
N SER A 115 22.15 -7.21 7.84
CA SER A 115 23.59 -7.34 7.62
C SER A 115 23.99 -6.44 6.46
N LYS A 116 25.13 -5.79 6.55
CA LYS A 116 25.72 -5.09 5.41
C LYS A 116 26.84 -5.92 4.80
N THR A 117 27.05 -5.76 3.50
CA THR A 117 28.10 -6.46 2.77
C THR A 117 28.58 -5.66 1.57
N SER A 118 29.83 -5.87 1.16
CA SER A 118 30.37 -5.43 -0.12
C SER A 118 30.31 -6.52 -1.20
N LEU A 119 29.76 -7.70 -0.86
CA LEU A 119 29.51 -8.76 -1.83
C LEU A 119 28.46 -8.32 -2.84
N LEU A 120 28.59 -8.80 -4.08
CA LEU A 120 27.62 -8.56 -5.14
C LEU A 120 26.23 -9.12 -4.78
N SER A 121 26.20 -10.28 -4.11
CA SER A 121 24.98 -10.87 -3.57
C SER A 121 25.28 -11.79 -2.39
N LEU A 122 24.28 -11.99 -1.52
CA LEU A 122 24.30 -13.06 -0.53
C LEU A 122 23.71 -14.35 -1.12
N ALA A 123 24.18 -15.49 -0.62
CA ALA A 123 23.66 -16.81 -0.96
C ALA A 123 22.21 -16.98 -0.46
N SER A 124 21.46 -17.83 -1.15
CA SER A 124 20.11 -18.25 -0.72
C SER A 124 20.12 -19.55 0.10
N ALA A 125 21.29 -20.19 0.26
CA ALA A 125 21.48 -21.40 1.04
C ALA A 125 22.19 -21.07 2.37
N PRO A 126 21.70 -21.59 3.52
CA PRO A 126 20.48 -22.39 3.65
C PRO A 126 19.21 -21.53 3.44
N ALA A 127 18.17 -22.10 2.83
CA ALA A 127 16.90 -21.39 2.60
C ALA A 127 16.22 -20.99 3.93
N THR A 128 16.45 -21.79 4.97
CA THR A 128 16.05 -21.47 6.33
C THR A 128 17.12 -21.89 7.33
N LEU A 129 17.30 -21.11 8.40
CA LEU A 129 18.24 -21.39 9.48
C LEU A 129 17.51 -21.34 10.83
N SER A 130 17.80 -22.27 11.75
CA SER A 130 17.27 -22.22 13.12
C SER A 130 18.35 -21.75 14.11
N THR A 131 17.97 -20.85 15.02
CA THR A 131 18.82 -20.34 16.11
C THR A 131 18.09 -20.46 17.45
N GLN A 132 18.83 -20.55 18.55
CA GLN A 132 18.24 -20.73 19.89
C GLN A 132 17.95 -19.37 20.53
N GLY A 133 16.71 -19.15 20.93
CA GLY A 133 16.26 -17.95 21.64
C GLY A 133 15.63 -16.89 20.73
N ALA A 134 15.04 -15.89 21.38
CA ALA A 134 14.35 -14.78 20.73
C ALA A 134 15.29 -13.64 20.30
N THR A 135 16.50 -13.61 20.87
CA THR A 135 17.51 -12.57 20.66
C THR A 135 18.74 -13.09 19.93
N SER A 136 18.67 -14.30 19.36
CA SER A 136 19.73 -14.89 18.56
C SER A 136 19.60 -14.47 17.11
N TYR A 137 20.73 -14.15 16.50
CA TYR A 137 20.83 -13.87 15.08
C TYR A 137 21.49 -15.03 14.33
N PRO A 138 21.32 -15.10 13.00
CA PRO A 138 22.08 -16.02 12.17
C PRO A 138 23.59 -15.89 12.44
N PRO A 139 24.35 -17.00 12.52
CA PRO A 139 25.79 -16.98 12.68
C PRO A 139 26.49 -16.15 11.61
N ILE A 140 27.70 -15.70 11.94
CA ILE A 140 28.59 -15.08 10.97
C ILE A 140 28.75 -15.98 9.74
N ASP A 141 28.83 -15.36 8.57
CA ASP A 141 29.07 -16.02 7.28
C ASP A 141 27.97 -16.95 6.76
N THR A 142 26.82 -17.04 7.44
CA THR A 142 25.72 -17.95 7.07
C THR A 142 25.34 -17.89 5.59
N TRP A 143 25.25 -16.68 5.02
CA TRP A 143 24.88 -16.47 3.62
C TRP A 143 25.93 -15.70 2.82
N GLY A 144 27.12 -15.51 3.37
CA GLY A 144 28.20 -14.80 2.69
C GLY A 144 29.29 -14.37 3.64
N ALA A 145 30.54 -14.54 3.22
CA ALA A 145 31.71 -14.22 4.03
C ALA A 145 31.73 -12.74 4.46
N GLY A 146 32.07 -12.49 5.72
CA GLY A 146 32.08 -11.19 6.38
C GLY A 146 30.69 -10.69 6.85
N THR A 147 29.62 -11.48 6.72
CA THR A 147 28.28 -11.04 7.16
C THR A 147 28.09 -11.18 8.66
N VAL A 148 27.79 -10.07 9.33
CA VAL A 148 27.36 -10.05 10.74
C VAL A 148 25.89 -9.62 10.80
N TRP A 149 25.08 -10.34 11.56
CA TRP A 149 23.63 -10.11 11.67
C TRP A 149 23.27 -9.44 12.99
N GLU A 150 22.48 -8.38 12.90
CA GLU A 150 22.07 -7.56 14.05
C GLU A 150 20.62 -7.07 13.93
N GLY A 151 20.02 -6.65 15.05
CA GLY A 151 18.60 -6.29 15.11
C GLY A 151 18.24 -4.92 14.55
N SER A 152 19.25 -4.06 14.35
CA SER A 152 19.09 -2.70 13.81
C SER A 152 19.87 -2.57 12.51
N PRO A 153 19.37 -1.84 11.50
CA PRO A 153 20.13 -1.62 10.27
C PRO A 153 21.48 -0.93 10.53
N PRO A 154 22.62 -1.53 10.15
CA PRO A 154 23.90 -0.86 10.22
C PRO A 154 23.97 0.34 9.28
N LEU A 155 24.83 1.31 9.62
CA LEU A 155 25.25 2.34 8.68
C LEU A 155 26.11 1.72 7.57
N PHE A 156 25.78 2.03 6.32
CA PHE A 156 26.47 1.53 5.14
C PHE A 156 26.77 2.66 4.13
N GLY A 157 27.88 2.51 3.43
CA GLY A 157 28.44 3.45 2.47
C GLY A 157 28.16 3.10 1.02
N ALA A 158 28.75 3.89 0.11
CA ALA A 158 28.72 3.57 -1.31
C ALA A 158 29.53 2.28 -1.57
N GLY A 159 28.98 1.38 -2.39
CA GLY A 159 29.59 0.07 -2.67
C GLY A 159 29.26 -1.01 -1.64
N GLU A 160 28.52 -0.66 -0.59
CA GLU A 160 27.92 -1.62 0.33
C GLU A 160 26.42 -1.76 0.05
N SER A 161 25.89 -2.96 0.30
CA SER A 161 24.48 -3.31 0.22
C SER A 161 23.97 -3.69 1.60
N LEU A 162 22.74 -3.28 1.92
CA LEU A 162 22.05 -3.67 3.14
C LEU A 162 21.09 -4.82 2.83
N TYR A 163 21.31 -5.95 3.49
CA TYR A 163 20.45 -7.13 3.42
C TYR A 163 19.61 -7.26 4.69
N ARG A 164 18.43 -7.88 4.54
CA ARG A 164 17.50 -8.20 5.61
C ARG A 164 17.16 -9.69 5.58
N SER A 165 17.03 -10.30 6.75
CA SER A 165 16.43 -11.62 6.93
C SER A 165 15.25 -11.52 7.88
N ASP A 166 14.16 -12.20 7.53
CA ASP A 166 12.96 -12.27 8.34
C ASP A 166 12.90 -13.63 9.06
N GLY A 167 12.52 -13.58 10.33
CA GLY A 167 12.46 -14.76 11.20
C GLY A 167 11.16 -14.86 11.98
N VAL A 168 10.88 -16.07 12.47
CA VAL A 168 9.74 -16.37 13.34
C VAL A 168 10.26 -17.08 14.59
N PHE A 169 10.06 -16.45 15.75
CA PHE A 169 10.35 -17.05 17.05
C PHE A 169 9.14 -17.85 17.53
N ASN A 170 9.36 -19.12 17.87
CA ASN A 170 8.38 -19.99 18.50
C ASN A 170 8.75 -20.18 19.99
N PRO A 171 7.95 -19.64 20.93
CA PRO A 171 8.24 -19.78 22.36
C PRO A 171 8.10 -21.21 22.88
N ALA A 172 7.34 -22.08 22.21
CA ALA A 172 7.17 -23.48 22.61
C ALA A 172 8.43 -24.31 22.34
N SER A 173 9.14 -24.06 21.23
CA SER A 173 10.44 -24.71 20.93
C SER A 173 11.64 -23.89 21.44
N GLY A 174 11.44 -22.62 21.78
CA GLY A 174 12.51 -21.71 22.16
C GLY A 174 13.43 -21.34 21.00
N THR A 175 13.02 -21.53 19.75
CA THR A 175 13.86 -21.32 18.56
C THR A 175 13.33 -20.23 17.64
N THR A 176 14.25 -19.53 16.97
CA THR A 176 13.94 -18.60 15.87
C THR A 176 14.34 -19.24 14.54
N LYS A 177 13.37 -19.35 13.62
CA LYS A 177 13.59 -19.80 12.25
C LYS A 177 13.70 -18.59 11.32
N TRP A 178 14.87 -18.40 10.73
CA TRP A 178 15.20 -17.34 9.78
C TRP A 178 15.06 -17.81 8.34
N SER A 179 14.66 -16.91 7.46
CA SER A 179 14.63 -17.14 6.00
C SER A 179 15.91 -16.62 5.35
N ALA A 180 16.23 -17.12 4.15
CA ALA A 180 17.32 -16.56 3.35
C ALA A 180 17.15 -15.03 3.16
N PRO A 181 18.25 -14.27 3.16
CA PRO A 181 18.18 -12.82 3.14
C PRO A 181 17.86 -12.27 1.75
N TYR A 182 17.32 -11.05 1.73
CA TYR A 182 17.06 -10.28 0.51
C TYR A 182 17.66 -8.88 0.61
N LEU A 183 17.93 -8.28 -0.55
CA LEU A 183 18.45 -6.92 -0.65
C LEU A 183 17.38 -5.93 -0.17
N ASN A 184 17.66 -5.22 0.91
CA ASN A 184 16.75 -4.26 1.53
C ASN A 184 17.01 -2.83 1.05
N ALA A 185 18.28 -2.47 0.86
CA ALA A 185 18.64 -1.17 0.30
C ALA A 185 20.01 -1.20 -0.40
N LEU A 186 20.12 -0.42 -1.46
CA LEU A 186 21.37 -0.18 -2.19
C LEU A 186 21.70 1.31 -2.13
N LYS A 187 22.93 1.63 -1.71
CA LYS A 187 23.46 3.00 -1.73
C LYS A 187 24.69 3.02 -2.64
N VAL A 188 24.59 3.79 -3.71
CA VAL A 188 25.57 3.80 -4.80
C VAL A 188 25.79 5.22 -5.26
N GLY A 189 27.03 5.56 -5.62
CA GLY A 189 27.36 6.88 -6.16
C GLY A 189 26.98 6.99 -7.64
N GLN A 190 27.30 5.96 -8.42
CA GLN A 190 26.94 5.84 -9.82
C GLN A 190 26.49 4.41 -10.11
N LEU A 191 25.49 4.29 -10.96
CA LEU A 191 25.07 3.04 -11.57
C LEU A 191 25.45 3.07 -13.06
N SER A 192 26.05 1.99 -13.56
CA SER A 192 26.38 1.84 -14.97
C SER A 192 25.81 0.52 -15.52
N ALA A 193 25.41 0.53 -16.79
CA ALA A 193 24.90 -0.64 -17.52
C ALA A 193 23.72 -1.39 -16.84
N ILE A 194 22.72 -0.65 -16.35
CA ILE A 194 21.52 -1.24 -15.75
C ILE A 194 20.43 -1.46 -16.80
N SER A 195 19.81 -2.65 -16.76
CA SER A 195 18.49 -2.92 -17.34
C SER A 195 17.48 -3.07 -16.20
N ALA A 196 16.42 -2.26 -16.20
CA ALA A 196 15.42 -2.26 -15.13
C ALA A 196 14.04 -1.88 -15.66
N ASP A 197 12.99 -2.51 -15.10
CA ASP A 197 11.60 -2.07 -15.23
C ASP A 197 11.32 -1.03 -14.15
N LEU A 198 11.49 0.24 -14.52
CA LEU A 198 11.42 1.39 -13.63
C LEU A 198 10.00 1.96 -13.64
N GLY A 199 9.08 1.40 -12.83
CA GLY A 199 7.67 1.82 -12.79
C GLY A 199 7.44 3.34 -12.78
N LYS A 200 7.42 3.98 -11.59
CA LYS A 200 7.38 5.44 -11.49
C LYS A 200 8.76 5.96 -11.09
N VAL A 201 9.33 6.83 -11.91
CA VAL A 201 10.61 7.51 -11.62
C VAL A 201 10.36 8.95 -11.22
N THR A 202 10.86 9.35 -10.04
CA THR A 202 11.06 10.75 -9.67
C THR A 202 12.56 11.02 -9.72
N ALA A 203 13.02 11.76 -10.72
CA ALA A 203 14.43 12.11 -10.90
C ALA A 203 14.61 13.64 -10.86
N GLY A 204 15.84 14.08 -10.62
CA GLY A 204 16.25 15.45 -10.97
C GLY A 204 16.41 15.56 -12.49
N ASP A 205 17.54 16.11 -12.92
CA ASP A 205 17.85 16.21 -14.35
C ASP A 205 18.26 14.85 -14.95
N ILE A 206 17.81 14.59 -16.18
CA ILE A 206 18.22 13.44 -16.98
C ILE A 206 19.09 13.94 -18.14
N TYR A 207 20.39 13.67 -18.08
CA TYR A 207 21.36 14.08 -19.11
C TYR A 207 21.63 12.95 -20.10
N SER A 208 21.83 13.32 -21.38
CA SER A 208 22.26 12.41 -22.44
C SER A 208 21.40 11.15 -22.61
N ALA A 209 20.12 11.22 -22.24
CA ALA A 209 19.19 10.11 -22.39
C ALA A 209 18.61 10.05 -23.79
N THR A 210 18.36 8.82 -24.24
CA THR A 210 17.43 8.54 -25.33
C THR A 210 16.17 7.97 -24.72
N LEU A 211 15.06 8.70 -24.85
CA LEU A 211 13.75 8.32 -24.36
C LEU A 211 12.91 7.89 -25.56
N HIS A 212 12.36 6.69 -25.49
CA HIS A 212 11.43 6.20 -26.49
C HIS A 212 10.26 5.52 -25.81
N GLY A 213 9.08 5.62 -26.44
CA GLY A 213 7.87 5.10 -25.85
C GLY A 213 6.85 4.70 -26.90
N GLY A 214 6.06 3.67 -26.57
CA GLY A 214 5.09 3.03 -27.46
C GLY A 214 5.34 1.53 -27.53
N ALA A 215 4.27 0.73 -27.53
CA ALA A 215 4.39 -0.72 -27.65
C ALA A 215 5.16 -1.08 -28.93
N GLY A 216 6.23 -1.87 -28.80
CA GLY A 216 6.99 -2.41 -29.93
C GLY A 216 8.08 -1.52 -30.55
N TYR A 217 8.44 -0.36 -29.96
CA TYR A 217 9.60 0.42 -30.44
C TYR A 217 10.92 -0.08 -29.82
N PRO A 218 11.83 -0.73 -30.58
CA PRO A 218 12.85 -1.57 -29.99
C PRO A 218 14.28 -0.98 -30.03
N THR A 219 14.48 0.25 -30.52
CA THR A 219 15.85 0.76 -30.80
C THR A 219 16.08 2.17 -30.26
N ASN A 220 17.35 2.51 -30.03
CA ASN A 220 17.81 3.84 -29.66
C ASN A 220 18.24 4.70 -30.87
N ASN A 221 18.08 4.18 -32.10
CA ASN A 221 18.42 4.93 -33.30
C ASN A 221 17.41 6.06 -33.51
N TYR A 222 17.88 7.23 -33.96
CA TYR A 222 17.00 8.34 -34.32
C TYR A 222 16.22 7.99 -35.60
N SER A 223 15.08 7.33 -35.44
CA SER A 223 14.19 6.93 -36.52
C SER A 223 12.74 6.94 -36.09
N TRP A 224 11.83 7.07 -37.06
CA TRP A 224 10.39 7.03 -36.80
C TRP A 224 9.95 5.75 -36.09
N PRO A 225 8.99 5.84 -35.15
CA PRO A 225 8.27 4.70 -34.59
C PRO A 225 7.81 3.68 -35.64
N SER A 226 8.35 2.47 -35.62
CA SER A 226 8.08 1.39 -36.59
C SER A 226 6.75 0.64 -36.34
N ASN A 227 6.05 0.98 -35.27
CA ASN A 227 4.86 0.29 -34.75
C ASN A 227 3.53 0.87 -35.30
N GLY A 228 3.46 1.13 -36.60
CA GLY A 228 2.25 1.68 -37.22
C GLY A 228 1.95 3.13 -36.84
N GLY A 229 2.97 3.90 -36.44
CA GLY A 229 2.88 5.34 -36.19
C GLY A 229 2.41 5.74 -34.80
N SER A 230 2.56 4.87 -33.80
CA SER A 230 2.22 5.17 -32.41
C SER A 230 3.48 5.40 -31.57
N GLY A 231 3.53 6.49 -30.80
CA GLY A 231 4.63 6.72 -29.84
C GLY A 231 5.61 7.81 -30.27
N PHE A 232 6.79 7.80 -29.66
CA PHE A 232 7.76 8.89 -29.78
C PHE A 232 9.21 8.44 -29.58
N HIS A 233 10.13 9.28 -30.06
CA HIS A 233 11.57 9.22 -29.80
C HIS A 233 12.08 10.60 -29.42
N LEU A 234 12.87 10.71 -28.36
CA LEU A 234 13.54 11.93 -27.91
C LEU A 234 15.02 11.62 -27.64
N SER A 235 15.93 12.33 -28.31
CA SER A 235 17.37 12.26 -28.07
C SER A 235 18.05 13.58 -28.42
N SER A 236 19.38 13.63 -28.36
CA SER A 236 20.19 14.77 -28.80
C SER A 236 20.02 15.14 -30.28
N GLN A 237 19.41 14.25 -31.08
CA GLN A 237 19.12 14.50 -32.50
C GLN A 237 17.77 15.19 -32.70
N GLY A 238 16.86 15.13 -31.71
CA GLY A 238 15.53 15.72 -31.83
C GLY A 238 14.41 14.93 -31.16
N LEU A 239 13.19 15.33 -31.48
CA LEU A 239 11.92 14.75 -31.10
C LEU A 239 11.17 14.26 -32.35
N LEU A 240 10.74 13.01 -32.34
CA LEU A 240 9.83 12.41 -33.32
C LEU A 240 8.58 11.93 -32.59
N ILE A 241 7.39 12.26 -33.11
CA ILE A 241 6.10 11.76 -32.62
C ILE A 241 5.28 11.29 -33.83
N GLY A 242 4.64 10.13 -33.72
CA GLY A 242 3.91 9.53 -34.84
C GLY A 242 4.86 8.88 -35.85
N ASN A 243 4.49 8.87 -37.13
CA ASN A 243 5.39 8.40 -38.21
C ASN A 243 4.97 8.98 -39.56
N ILE A 244 5.91 9.64 -40.24
CA ILE A 244 5.69 10.26 -41.56
C ILE A 244 5.30 9.26 -42.66
N ASN A 245 5.67 7.98 -42.50
CA ASN A 245 5.51 6.93 -43.51
C ASN A 245 4.17 6.18 -43.40
N VAL A 246 3.32 6.51 -42.44
CA VAL A 246 1.98 5.93 -42.29
C VAL A 246 0.92 7.02 -42.35
N PRO A 247 -0.27 6.74 -42.90
CA PRO A 247 -1.40 7.66 -42.84
C PRO A 247 -1.72 8.03 -41.39
N GLY A 248 -1.53 9.30 -41.04
CA GLY A 248 -1.67 9.78 -39.66
C GLY A 248 -0.99 11.13 -39.46
N GLY A 249 -1.07 11.65 -38.23
CA GLY A 249 -0.32 12.82 -37.82
C GLY A 249 1.12 12.44 -37.48
N PHE A 250 2.07 13.30 -37.83
CA PHE A 250 3.44 13.21 -37.37
C PHE A 250 3.94 14.58 -36.93
N PHE A 251 4.99 14.57 -36.12
CA PHE A 251 5.70 15.75 -35.69
C PHE A 251 7.18 15.43 -35.58
N GLN A 252 8.02 16.24 -36.21
CA GLN A 252 9.47 16.18 -36.11
C GLN A 252 10.02 17.53 -35.69
N LEU A 253 10.94 17.51 -34.74
CA LEU A 253 11.83 18.63 -34.43
C LEU A 253 13.25 18.08 -34.31
N SER A 254 14.18 18.49 -35.17
CA SER A 254 15.59 18.08 -35.08
C SER A 254 16.43 19.06 -34.25
N SER A 255 17.62 18.62 -33.87
CA SER A 255 18.65 19.47 -33.27
C SER A 255 19.21 20.54 -34.21
N THR A 256 18.99 20.42 -35.53
CA THR A 256 19.38 21.44 -36.52
C THR A 256 18.34 22.56 -36.66
N GLY A 257 17.22 22.49 -35.94
CA GLY A 257 16.11 23.43 -36.08
C GLY A 257 15.17 23.10 -37.24
N TYR A 258 15.29 21.92 -37.85
CA TYR A 258 14.29 21.41 -38.78
C TYR A 258 13.03 21.04 -38.04
N PHE A 259 11.89 21.51 -38.55
CA PHE A 259 10.58 21.22 -38.01
C PHE A 259 9.68 20.74 -39.14
N GLU A 260 8.93 19.68 -38.91
CA GLU A 260 7.96 19.19 -39.88
C GLU A 260 6.75 18.56 -39.21
N MET A 261 5.57 18.94 -39.71
CA MET A 261 4.30 18.28 -39.44
C MET A 261 3.41 18.44 -40.69
N PRO A 262 2.31 17.69 -40.82
CA PRO A 262 1.36 17.92 -41.91
C PRO A 262 0.91 19.39 -41.96
N GLY A 263 1.13 20.05 -43.11
CA GLY A 263 0.74 21.44 -43.32
C GLY A 263 1.79 22.51 -43.00
N LEU A 264 2.89 22.15 -42.32
CA LEU A 264 3.98 23.08 -41.98
C LEU A 264 5.35 22.40 -41.99
N THR A 265 6.27 22.97 -42.77
CA THR A 265 7.69 22.62 -42.73
C THR A 265 8.52 23.87 -42.49
N VAL A 266 9.46 23.80 -41.54
CA VAL A 266 10.51 24.81 -41.36
C VAL A 266 11.84 24.16 -41.70
N THR A 267 12.45 24.64 -42.78
CA THR A 267 13.81 24.28 -43.16
C THR A 267 14.77 25.27 -42.50
N PRO A 268 15.73 24.79 -41.70
CA PRO A 268 16.68 25.68 -41.04
C PRO A 268 17.55 26.38 -42.08
N GLY A 269 17.90 27.61 -41.76
CA GLY A 269 18.87 28.37 -42.55
C GLY A 269 20.30 27.91 -42.28
N GLY A 270 21.21 28.26 -43.18
CA GLY A 270 22.65 28.22 -42.95
C GLY A 270 23.20 29.59 -42.57
N ALA A 271 24.53 29.71 -42.48
CA ALA A 271 25.18 31.01 -42.23
C ALA A 271 24.81 32.08 -43.28
N GLU A 272 24.51 31.67 -44.51
CA GLU A 272 24.23 32.54 -45.66
C GLU A 272 22.84 32.31 -46.27
N VAL A 273 22.06 31.38 -45.73
CA VAL A 273 20.74 31.01 -46.26
C VAL A 273 19.72 31.25 -45.18
N ALA A 274 18.74 32.12 -45.43
CA ALA A 274 17.67 32.37 -44.48
C ALA A 274 16.82 31.10 -44.26
N PRO A 275 16.31 30.87 -43.03
CA PRO A 275 15.35 29.80 -42.78
C PRO A 275 14.06 30.02 -43.59
N ILE A 276 13.44 28.93 -44.03
CA ILE A 276 12.21 28.98 -44.83
C ILE A 276 11.13 28.20 -44.10
N ALA A 277 10.03 28.87 -43.75
CA ALA A 277 8.79 28.24 -43.33
C ALA A 277 7.83 28.12 -44.52
N ARG A 278 7.32 26.92 -44.77
CA ARG A 278 6.31 26.63 -45.80
C ARG A 278 5.03 26.17 -45.14
N PHE A 279 3.93 26.80 -45.49
CA PHE A 279 2.58 26.44 -45.06
C PHE A 279 1.82 25.93 -46.29
N SER A 280 1.13 24.80 -46.18
CA SER A 280 0.33 24.22 -47.28
C SER A 280 -1.18 24.14 -46.97
N GLY A 281 -1.61 24.64 -45.82
CA GLY A 281 -3.01 24.73 -45.40
C GLY A 281 -3.61 26.14 -45.50
N GLU A 282 -4.88 26.26 -45.09
CA GLU A 282 -5.60 27.53 -45.01
C GLU A 282 -5.26 28.30 -43.72
N LEU A 283 -4.98 29.60 -43.82
CA LEU A 283 -4.84 30.48 -42.66
C LEU A 283 -6.20 31.12 -42.32
N VAL A 284 -7.01 30.44 -41.51
CA VAL A 284 -8.34 30.93 -41.10
C VAL A 284 -8.25 31.83 -39.87
N ALA A 285 -8.92 33.00 -39.92
CA ALA A 285 -9.15 33.92 -38.80
C ALA A 285 -7.93 34.64 -38.15
N ALA A 286 -6.77 34.67 -38.81
CA ALA A 286 -5.63 35.43 -38.29
C ALA A 286 -5.84 36.96 -38.45
N LYS A 287 -6.18 37.67 -37.37
CA LYS A 287 -5.81 39.09 -37.27
C LYS A 287 -4.29 39.13 -37.11
N GLY A 288 -3.57 39.67 -38.09
CA GLY A 288 -2.10 39.71 -38.06
C GLY A 288 -1.53 40.74 -39.03
N SER A 289 -0.25 41.05 -38.88
CA SER A 289 0.50 41.87 -39.82
C SER A 289 1.50 40.98 -40.55
N PHE A 290 1.40 40.91 -41.87
CA PHE A 290 2.48 40.40 -42.71
C PHE A 290 3.49 41.52 -42.93
N ARG A 291 4.78 41.23 -42.74
CA ARG A 291 5.89 42.13 -43.08
C ARG A 291 6.72 41.48 -44.17
N GLY A 292 7.12 42.26 -45.16
CA GLY A 292 7.89 41.79 -46.31
C GLY A 292 7.17 42.01 -47.64
N GLU A 293 7.76 41.49 -48.71
CA GLU A 293 7.19 41.56 -50.05
C GLU A 293 6.14 40.46 -50.24
N LEU A 294 4.98 40.84 -50.78
CA LEU A 294 3.97 39.89 -51.23
C LEU A 294 4.21 39.61 -52.72
N VAL A 295 4.83 38.47 -53.04
CA VAL A 295 5.16 38.07 -54.41
C VAL A 295 4.17 37.03 -54.91
N ALA A 296 3.70 37.19 -56.15
CA ALA A 296 2.85 36.22 -56.86
C ALA A 296 1.54 35.83 -56.13
N ALA A 297 1.00 36.71 -55.29
CA ALA A 297 -0.27 36.46 -54.62
C ALA A 297 -1.45 36.47 -55.61
N THR A 298 -2.24 35.41 -55.58
CA THR A 298 -3.48 35.27 -56.35
C THR A 298 -4.63 34.96 -55.40
N GLY A 299 -5.84 35.40 -55.74
CA GLY A 299 -7.03 35.19 -54.92
C GLY A 299 -7.95 36.41 -54.86
N THR A 300 -8.96 36.33 -53.98
CA THR A 300 -9.87 37.45 -53.72
C THR A 300 -9.39 38.19 -52.48
N PHE A 301 -9.24 39.50 -52.61
CA PHE A 301 -8.93 40.40 -51.50
C PHE A 301 -10.16 41.25 -51.17
N GLY A 302 -10.51 41.38 -49.89
CA GLY A 302 -11.63 42.21 -49.46
C GLY A 302 -11.34 43.71 -49.57
N LEU A 303 -10.44 44.22 -48.72
CA LEU A 303 -9.96 45.61 -48.75
C LEU A 303 -8.45 45.63 -48.57
N ILE A 304 -7.74 46.21 -49.53
CA ILE A 304 -6.32 46.54 -49.42
C ILE A 304 -6.22 48.06 -49.23
N ARG A 305 -5.49 48.51 -48.20
CA ARG A 305 -5.27 49.94 -47.95
C ARG A 305 -3.83 50.21 -47.55
N SER A 306 -3.28 51.32 -48.03
CA SER A 306 -1.90 51.73 -47.70
C SER A 306 -1.76 52.34 -46.31
N ALA A 307 -2.84 52.88 -45.74
CA ALA A 307 -2.88 53.42 -44.38
C ALA A 307 -4.30 53.32 -43.79
N THR A 308 -4.41 53.36 -42.46
CA THR A 308 -5.70 53.29 -41.76
C THR A 308 -6.54 54.56 -41.94
N SER A 309 -5.90 55.72 -42.12
CA SER A 309 -6.55 57.03 -42.32
C SER A 309 -5.63 58.01 -43.05
N GLY A 310 -6.12 59.23 -43.36
CA GLY A 310 -5.36 60.27 -44.04
C GLY A 310 -5.08 59.95 -45.51
N GLN A 311 -3.89 60.33 -45.98
CA GLN A 311 -3.43 60.06 -47.34
C GLN A 311 -3.27 58.56 -47.54
N ARG A 312 -4.10 57.98 -48.40
CA ARG A 312 -4.12 56.53 -48.62
C ARG A 312 -4.69 56.17 -49.99
N THR A 313 -4.31 54.99 -50.44
CA THR A 313 -4.95 54.30 -51.57
C THR A 313 -5.70 53.09 -51.03
N GLU A 314 -6.92 52.91 -51.49
CA GLU A 314 -7.77 51.75 -51.17
C GLU A 314 -8.13 50.99 -52.45
N TYR A 315 -8.11 49.66 -52.37
CA TYR A 315 -8.57 48.73 -53.40
C TYR A 315 -9.59 47.78 -52.78
N ASP A 316 -10.76 47.66 -53.40
CA ASP A 316 -11.84 46.76 -52.99
C ASP A 316 -12.60 46.21 -54.21
N SER A 317 -13.75 45.58 -53.98
CA SER A 317 -14.60 45.01 -55.04
C SER A 317 -15.18 46.04 -56.02
N ASN A 318 -15.27 47.32 -55.64
CA ASN A 318 -15.91 48.37 -56.43
C ASN A 318 -14.88 49.16 -57.26
N GLY A 319 -13.63 49.25 -56.78
CA GLY A 319 -12.51 49.78 -57.57
C GLY A 319 -11.38 50.37 -56.74
N ILE A 320 -10.80 51.46 -57.25
CA ILE A 320 -9.64 52.16 -56.67
C ILE A 320 -10.05 53.54 -56.18
N ARG A 321 -9.68 53.87 -54.94
CA ARG A 321 -9.89 55.19 -54.32
C ARG A 321 -8.59 55.76 -53.79
N ILE A 322 -8.32 57.04 -54.07
CA ILE A 322 -7.17 57.75 -53.53
C ILE A 322 -7.67 58.94 -52.71
N TYR A 323 -7.14 59.07 -51.50
CA TYR A 323 -7.47 60.15 -50.56
C TYR A 323 -6.24 61.03 -50.32
N ASN A 324 -6.47 62.33 -50.14
CA ASN A 324 -5.42 63.27 -49.73
C ASN A 324 -5.14 63.18 -48.21
N ALA A 325 -4.18 63.99 -47.72
CA ALA A 325 -3.79 64.02 -46.30
C ALA A 325 -4.93 64.36 -45.34
N ALA A 326 -5.92 65.15 -45.78
CA ALA A 326 -7.12 65.47 -44.99
C ALA A 326 -8.16 64.34 -44.99
N GLY A 327 -7.93 63.25 -45.73
CA GLY A 327 -8.87 62.14 -45.86
C GLY A 327 -9.96 62.36 -46.91
N ASN A 328 -9.87 63.42 -47.73
CA ASN A 328 -10.81 63.69 -48.80
C ASN A 328 -10.49 62.84 -50.03
N LEU A 329 -11.52 62.27 -50.66
CA LEU A 329 -11.40 61.52 -51.90
C LEU A 329 -10.99 62.45 -53.04
N ILE A 330 -9.91 62.12 -53.73
CA ILE A 330 -9.39 62.92 -54.86
C ILE A 330 -9.39 62.14 -56.18
N VAL A 331 -9.37 60.82 -56.14
CA VAL A 331 -9.47 59.96 -57.33
C VAL A 331 -10.40 58.79 -57.03
N ARG A 332 -11.25 58.46 -57.99
CA ARG A 332 -12.20 57.35 -57.93
C ARG A 332 -12.28 56.69 -59.30
N LEU A 333 -11.94 55.41 -59.37
CA LEU A 333 -11.95 54.59 -60.59
C LEU A 333 -12.71 53.29 -60.30
N GLY A 334 -13.66 52.89 -61.15
CA GLY A 334 -14.43 51.63 -60.97
C GLY A 334 -15.94 51.80 -61.16
N VAL A 335 -16.71 50.81 -60.70
CA VAL A 335 -18.18 50.81 -60.72
C VAL A 335 -18.69 51.31 -59.37
N TRP A 336 -19.59 52.30 -59.38
CA TRP A 336 -20.05 53.00 -58.18
C TRP A 336 -21.57 53.08 -58.14
#